data_AF-A0A925YR30-F1
#
_entry.id   AF-A0A925YR30-F1
#
_cell.length_a   1.000
_cell.length_b   1.000
_cell.length_c   1.000
_cell.angle_alpha   90.00
_cell.angle_beta   90.00
_cell.angle_gamma   90.00
#
_symmetry.space_group_name_H-M   'P 1'
#
loop_
_entity.id
_entity.type
_entity.pdbx_description
1 polymer ?
#
loop_
_entity_poly.entity_id
_entity_poly.type
_entity_poly.pdbx_seq_one_letter_code
_entity_poly.pdbx_strand_id
1 'polypeptide(L)'
;YDVGPGGKLSNMRRLISWPGSAPDVPDGLKVDSAGNVWVTGPGGLHIITPQGKVLGQLIVPETVANVGFAEDGKTVYLTGSTSLYRLKSKIAGGIPMYYRK
;
A
#
# COMPACT_ATOMS: atom_id res chain seq x y z
N TYR A 1 -6.24 -12.29 -7.71
CA TYR A 1 -6.32 -13.75 -7.88
C TYR A 1 -7.44 -14.29 -7.03
N ASP A 2 -7.96 -15.47 -7.36
CA ASP A 2 -8.61 -16.34 -6.39
C ASP A 2 -7.52 -17.19 -5.70
N VAL A 3 -7.67 -17.45 -4.40
CA VAL A 3 -6.71 -18.23 -3.61
C VAL A 3 -7.37 -19.57 -3.26
N GLY A 4 -6.92 -20.64 -3.89
CA GLY A 4 -7.39 -22.01 -3.66
C GLY A 4 -6.63 -22.75 -2.56
N PRO A 5 -6.91 -24.05 -2.39
CA PRO A 5 -6.22 -24.91 -1.43
C PRO A 5 -4.69 -24.87 -1.61
N GLY A 6 -3.97 -24.84 -0.50
CA GLY A 6 -2.49 -24.77 -0.50
C GLY A 6 -1.93 -23.46 -1.05
N GLY A 7 -2.74 -22.40 -1.19
CA GLY A 7 -2.30 -21.11 -1.71
C GLY A 7 -2.20 -21.04 -3.23
N LYS A 8 -2.75 -22.03 -3.97
CA LYS A 8 -2.77 -22.02 -5.44
C LYS A 8 -3.52 -20.79 -5.95
N LEU A 9 -2.87 -19.98 -6.77
CA LEU A 9 -3.45 -18.78 -7.36
C LEU A 9 -4.10 -19.08 -8.72
N SER A 10 -5.30 -18.56 -8.95
CA SER A 10 -6.00 -18.60 -10.24
C SER A 10 -6.69 -17.26 -10.53
N ASN A 11 -7.27 -17.11 -11.72
CA ASN A 11 -8.10 -15.96 -12.11
C ASN A 11 -7.43 -14.61 -11.80
N MET A 12 -6.30 -14.36 -12.47
CA MET A 12 -5.59 -13.07 -12.35
C MET A 12 -6.53 -11.94 -12.75
N ARG A 13 -6.59 -10.92 -11.89
CA ARG A 13 -7.37 -9.70 -12.12
C ARG A 13 -6.44 -8.52 -11.91
N ARG A 14 -6.35 -7.64 -12.91
CA ARG A 14 -5.62 -6.37 -12.79
C ARG A 14 -6.47 -5.41 -11.97
N LEU A 15 -5.92 -4.92 -10.86
CA LEU A 15 -6.61 -3.94 -10.01
C LEU A 15 -6.51 -2.54 -10.61
N ILE A 16 -5.30 -2.11 -10.98
CA ILE A 16 -5.03 -0.83 -11.64
C ILE A 16 -3.93 -0.98 -12.70
N SER A 17 -3.84 0.01 -13.57
CA SER A 17 -2.69 0.29 -14.43
C SER A 17 -2.23 1.72 -14.19
N TRP A 18 -0.91 1.92 -14.11
CA TRP A 18 -0.36 3.26 -13.95
C TRP A 18 -0.37 4.00 -15.28
N PRO A 19 -0.90 5.23 -15.33
CA PRO A 19 -0.79 6.05 -16.52
C PRO A 19 0.65 6.59 -16.64
N GLY A 20 1.41 6.09 -17.61
CA GLY A 20 2.66 6.71 -18.07
C GLY A 20 3.97 6.03 -17.66
N SER A 21 5.07 6.64 -18.08
CA SER A 21 6.46 6.18 -17.95
C SER A 21 7.19 6.84 -16.78
N ALA A 22 6.50 7.06 -15.65
CA ALA A 22 7.11 7.66 -14.48
C ALA A 22 8.35 6.85 -14.05
N PRO A 23 9.43 7.51 -13.56
CA PRO A 23 10.69 6.84 -13.26
C PRO A 23 10.55 5.78 -12.16
N ASP A 24 9.57 5.95 -11.27
CA ASP A 24 9.30 5.02 -10.18
C ASP A 24 8.24 4.00 -10.58
N VAL A 25 8.37 2.78 -10.07
CA VAL A 25 7.35 1.72 -10.17
C VAL A 25 6.75 1.46 -8.80
N PRO A 26 5.57 0.82 -8.72
CA PRO A 26 5.03 0.39 -7.44
C PRO A 26 5.95 -0.59 -6.74
N ASP A 27 6.09 -0.43 -5.43
CA ASP A 27 6.94 -1.29 -4.59
C ASP A 27 6.12 -1.83 -3.39
N GLY A 28 6.28 -1.25 -2.20
CA GLY A 28 5.61 -1.69 -1.00
C GLY A 28 4.13 -1.34 -0.96
N LEU A 29 3.32 -2.29 -0.45
CA LEU A 29 1.89 -2.08 -0.22
C LEU A 29 1.43 -2.58 1.15
N LYS A 30 0.30 -2.05 1.60
CA LYS A 30 -0.51 -2.53 2.74
C LYS A 30 -2.00 -2.37 2.43
N VAL A 31 -2.84 -2.99 3.25
CA VAL A 31 -4.30 -2.94 3.11
C VAL A 31 -4.90 -2.40 4.40
N ASP A 32 -5.87 -1.50 4.30
CA ASP A 32 -6.62 -1.00 5.44
C ASP A 32 -7.89 -1.82 5.74
N SER A 33 -8.55 -1.51 6.85
CA SER A 33 -9.73 -2.24 7.32
C SER A 33 -10.97 -2.07 6.43
N ALA A 34 -10.95 -1.14 5.47
CA ALA A 34 -11.97 -0.99 4.43
C ALA A 34 -11.59 -1.73 3.13
N GLY A 35 -10.43 -2.40 3.12
CA GLY A 35 -9.90 -3.11 1.96
C GLY A 35 -9.17 -2.20 0.96
N ASN A 36 -8.94 -0.91 1.27
CA ASN A 36 -8.18 -0.06 0.36
C ASN A 36 -6.72 -0.48 0.37
N VAL A 37 -6.11 -0.50 -0.82
CA VAL A 37 -4.70 -0.75 -1.03
C VAL A 37 -3.95 0.57 -0.93
N TRP A 38 -3.04 0.63 0.02
CA TRP A 38 -2.04 1.69 0.19
C TRP A 38 -0.77 1.20 -0.49
N VAL A 39 -0.38 1.81 -1.61
CA VAL A 39 0.75 1.33 -2.42
C VAL A 39 1.69 2.49 -2.76
N THR A 40 2.98 2.33 -2.47
CA THR A 40 3.99 3.27 -2.93
C THR A 40 4.16 3.16 -4.44
N GLY A 41 4.57 4.23 -5.10
CA GLY A 41 4.78 4.25 -6.53
C GLY A 41 5.09 5.66 -7.03
N PRO A 42 4.88 5.92 -8.34
CA PRO A 42 5.10 7.23 -8.95
C PRO A 42 4.65 8.41 -8.09
N GLY A 43 5.61 9.24 -7.67
CA GLY A 43 5.33 10.48 -6.94
C GLY A 43 4.82 10.31 -5.51
N GLY A 44 4.95 9.13 -4.89
CA GLY A 44 4.65 8.94 -3.47
C GLY A 44 3.80 7.71 -3.17
N LEU A 45 2.70 7.91 -2.44
CA LEU A 45 1.80 6.85 -1.97
C LEU A 45 0.39 7.05 -2.54
N HIS A 46 -0.18 6.00 -3.10
CA HIS A 46 -1.53 6.00 -3.64
C HIS A 46 -2.45 5.14 -2.78
N ILE A 47 -3.69 5.59 -2.61
CA ILE A 47 -4.75 4.85 -1.91
C ILE A 47 -5.81 4.47 -2.93
N ILE A 48 -6.07 3.17 -3.05
CA ILE A 48 -6.91 2.60 -4.11
C ILE A 48 -7.98 1.71 -3.49
N THR A 49 -9.23 1.84 -3.92
CA THR A 49 -10.31 0.97 -3.43
C THR A 49 -10.14 -0.48 -3.88
N PRO A 50 -10.83 -1.45 -3.24
CA PRO A 50 -10.84 -2.84 -3.72
C PRO A 50 -11.30 -3.02 -5.18
N GLN A 51 -12.03 -2.05 -5.72
CA GLN A 51 -12.53 -2.02 -7.10
C GLN A 51 -11.59 -1.29 -8.07
N GLY A 52 -10.40 -0.85 -7.61
CA GLY A 52 -9.41 -0.21 -8.47
C GLY A 52 -9.60 1.29 -8.67
N LYS A 53 -10.48 1.95 -7.90
CA LYS A 53 -10.62 3.42 -7.95
C LYS A 53 -9.52 4.07 -7.12
N VAL A 54 -8.74 4.98 -7.71
CA VAL A 54 -7.80 5.83 -6.97
C VAL A 54 -8.58 6.83 -6.12
N LEU A 55 -8.43 6.77 -4.80
CA LEU A 55 -9.02 7.72 -3.85
C LEU A 55 -8.18 8.99 -3.72
N GLY A 56 -6.87 8.87 -3.86
CA GLY A 56 -5.94 9.99 -3.82
C GLY A 56 -4.49 9.55 -3.74
N GLN A 57 -3.61 10.55 -3.79
CA GLN A 57 -2.16 10.40 -3.70
C GLN A 57 -1.61 11.33 -2.62
N LEU A 58 -0.74 10.79 -1.77
CA LEU A 58 0.13 11.56 -0.91
C LEU A 58 1.44 11.82 -1.67
N ILE A 59 1.69 13.09 -1.99
CA ILE A 59 2.91 13.53 -2.67
C ILE A 59 4.03 13.69 -1.65
N VAL A 60 5.18 13.13 -1.96
CA VAL A 60 6.38 13.14 -1.12
C VAL A 60 7.55 13.63 -2.00
N PRO A 61 8.50 14.45 -1.51
CA PRO A 61 9.56 15.03 -2.34
C PRO A 61 10.66 14.04 -2.75
N GLU A 62 10.45 12.74 -2.58
CA GLU A 62 11.40 11.67 -2.90
C GLU A 62 10.67 10.34 -3.15
N THR A 63 11.38 9.37 -3.75
CA THR A 63 10.88 7.99 -3.92
C THR A 63 10.70 7.34 -2.55
N VAL A 64 9.53 6.74 -2.35
CA VAL A 64 9.18 5.96 -1.16
C VAL A 64 9.07 4.49 -1.52
N ALA A 65 9.82 3.64 -0.84
CA ALA A 65 9.87 2.20 -1.15
C ALA A 65 8.79 1.41 -0.42
N ASN A 66 8.38 1.84 0.78
CA ASN A 66 7.45 1.06 1.59
C ASN A 66 6.50 1.93 2.42
N VAL A 67 5.43 1.29 2.88
CA VAL A 67 4.41 1.83 3.75
C VAL A 67 4.04 0.80 4.82
N GLY A 68 3.79 1.26 6.04
CA GLY A 68 3.46 0.39 7.17
C GLY A 68 2.56 1.08 8.19
N PHE A 69 1.58 0.35 8.71
CA PHE A 69 0.79 0.79 9.86
C PHE A 69 1.49 0.37 11.16
N ALA A 70 1.56 1.26 12.13
CA ALA A 70 2.07 0.96 13.46
C ALA A 70 1.01 0.23 14.31
N GLU A 71 1.37 -0.12 15.54
CA GLU A 71 0.54 -0.90 16.48
C GLU A 71 -0.86 -0.32 16.74
N ASP A 72 -1.02 1.01 16.69
CA ASP A 72 -2.32 1.67 16.87
C ASP A 72 -3.23 1.57 15.63
N GLY A 73 -2.74 0.97 14.55
CA GLY A 73 -3.40 0.84 13.25
C GLY A 73 -3.62 2.16 12.51
N LYS A 74 -3.35 3.30 13.14
CA LYS A 74 -3.66 4.63 12.59
C LYS A 74 -2.42 5.49 12.36
N THR A 75 -1.29 5.15 12.94
CA THR A 75 0.00 5.73 12.59
C THR A 75 0.52 5.03 11.35
N VAL A 76 0.85 5.79 10.32
CA VAL A 76 1.41 5.27 9.08
C VAL A 76 2.83 5.80 8.93
N TYR A 77 3.75 4.92 8.60
CA TYR A 77 5.12 5.25 8.23
C TYR A 77 5.35 5.01 6.75
N LEU A 78 6.11 5.90 6.10
CA LEU A 78 6.65 5.67 4.76
C LEU A 78 8.17 5.77 4.80
N THR A 79 8.84 4.82 4.17
CA THR A 79 10.30 4.81 4.03
C THR A 79 10.66 5.48 2.72
N GLY A 80 11.06 6.75 2.79
CA GLY A 80 11.70 7.47 1.69
C GLY A 80 13.12 6.97 1.47
N SER A 81 13.73 7.45 0.39
CA SER A 81 15.13 7.16 0.04
C SER A 81 16.12 7.64 1.09
N THR A 82 15.82 8.76 1.75
CA THR A 82 16.68 9.43 2.74
C THR A 82 15.95 9.77 4.04
N SER A 83 14.62 9.63 4.08
CA SER A 83 13.78 10.07 5.19
C SER A 83 12.76 9.03 5.61
N LEU A 84 12.29 9.14 6.86
CA LEU A 84 11.12 8.43 7.36
C LEU A 84 9.96 9.43 7.55
N TYR A 85 8.86 9.21 6.85
CA TYR A 85 7.65 10.03 6.99
C TYR A 85 6.67 9.39 7.95
N ARG A 86 5.92 10.21 8.68
CA ARG A 86 4.85 9.76 9.59
C ARG A 86 3.59 10.56 9.37
N LEU A 87 2.45 9.89 9.23
CA LEU A 87 1.12 10.51 9.19
C LEU A 87 0.10 9.74 10.04
N LYS A 88 -1.09 10.32 10.22
CA LYS A 88 -2.23 9.65 10.83
C LYS A 88 -3.29 9.33 9.77
N SER A 89 -3.72 8.07 9.76
CA SER A 89 -4.85 7.59 8.96
C SER A 89 -6.16 7.69 9.76
N LYS A 90 -7.25 7.98 9.05
CA LYS A 90 -8.61 7.91 9.59
C LYS A 90 -9.13 6.47 9.67
N ILE A 91 -8.65 5.60 8.77
CA ILE A 91 -9.04 4.19 8.67
C ILE A 91 -7.89 3.34 9.20
N ALA A 92 -8.21 2.38 10.07
CA ALA A 92 -7.20 1.52 10.67
C ALA A 92 -6.60 0.57 9.61
N GLY A 93 -5.29 0.35 9.66
CA GLY A 93 -4.57 -0.58 8.82
C GLY A 93 -4.60 -2.02 9.31
N GLY A 94 -4.28 -2.96 8.42
CA GLY A 94 -3.94 -4.32 8.83
C GLY A 94 -2.63 -4.35 9.61
N ILE A 95 -2.68 -4.82 10.86
CA ILE A 95 -1.50 -5.06 11.69
C ILE A 95 -0.91 -6.43 11.30
N PRO A 96 0.41 -6.53 11.05
CA PRO A 96 1.03 -7.82 10.80
C PRO A 96 0.79 -8.76 11.97
N MET A 97 0.27 -9.96 11.68
CA MET A 97 0.15 -11.04 12.65
C MET A 97 1.55 -11.62 12.90
N TYR A 98 2.37 -10.95 13.70
CA TYR A 98 3.61 -11.55 14.18
C TYR A 98 3.25 -12.67 15.15
N TYR A 99 3.43 -13.92 14.72
CA TYR A 99 3.54 -15.02 15.66
C TYR A 99 4.92 -14.93 16.31
N ARG A 100 4.96 -14.48 17.57
CA ARG A 100 6.09 -14.80 18.43
C ARG A 100 5.97 -16.30 18.72
N LYS A 101 6.88 -17.10 18.19
CA LYS A 101 7.11 -18.45 18.74
C LYS A 101 7.61 -18.32 20.17
#